data_AF-A0A069PRA0-F1
#
_entry.id   AF-A0A069PRA0-F1
#
_cell.length_a   1.000
_cell.length_b   1.000
_cell.length_c   1.000
_cell.angle_alpha   90.00
_cell.angle_beta   90.00
_cell.angle_gamma   90.00
#
_symmetry.space_group_name_H-M   'P 1'
#
loop_
_entity.id
_entity.type
_entity.pdbx_description
1 polymer ?
#
loop_
_entity_poly.entity_id
_entity_poly.type
_entity_poly.pdbx_seq_one_letter_code
_entity_poly.pdbx_strand_id
1 'polypeptide(L)'
;MKKRLLSASMLAAAASVALFTGCSTQGQISAETMEQATAPLTCMNKAECDAWWGRAQVWVTNHSEYKLQTVTDSIIQTAGPSGGKRALAYQITKTPSNEGTATIGFAAHCDNMLGCEPNPWKAGADFKQFVRGGAAPQPGAGGGASGNAVSPVSPAPPATPGVQSKPPAQPMPPILETQPGQSGQALTPQ
;
A
#
# COMPACT_ATOMS: atom_id res chain seq x y z
N MET A 1 -65.36 30.07 35.61
CA MET A 1 -64.87 31.31 34.95
C MET A 1 -64.65 32.39 36.00
N LYS A 2 -63.57 33.19 35.83
CA LYS A 2 -63.15 34.42 36.56
C LYS A 2 -62.21 34.23 37.78
N LYS A 3 -60.98 34.72 37.55
CA LYS A 3 -59.78 34.79 38.40
C LYS A 3 -59.91 35.83 39.52
N ARG A 4 -59.35 35.51 40.70
CA ARG A 4 -58.64 36.41 41.63
C ARG A 4 -57.65 35.48 42.36
N LEU A 5 -56.35 35.76 42.50
CA LEU A 5 -55.78 36.82 43.33
C LEU A 5 -54.32 37.04 42.94
N LEU A 6 -53.89 38.29 43.14
CA LEU A 6 -52.55 38.79 42.93
C LEU A 6 -51.56 38.22 43.95
N SER A 7 -50.29 38.10 43.57
CA SER A 7 -49.17 38.34 44.48
C SER A 7 -47.92 38.66 43.66
N ALA A 8 -47.64 39.95 43.58
CA ALA A 8 -46.31 40.46 43.29
C ALA A 8 -45.55 40.52 44.63
N SER A 9 -44.40 39.86 44.73
CA SER A 9 -43.30 40.29 45.60
C SER A 9 -42.00 39.57 45.23
N MET A 10 -41.05 40.43 44.85
CA MET A 10 -39.62 40.29 44.63
C MET A 10 -38.90 39.18 45.42
N LEU A 11 -38.01 38.46 44.75
CA LEU A 11 -36.67 38.17 45.25
C LEU A 11 -35.70 37.98 44.08
N ALA A 12 -34.72 38.87 43.99
CA ALA A 12 -33.62 38.79 43.05
C ALA A 12 -32.69 37.62 43.41
N ALA A 13 -32.38 36.77 42.43
CA ALA A 13 -31.17 35.95 42.44
C ALA A 13 -30.81 35.61 40.99
N ALA A 14 -29.74 36.25 40.50
CA ALA A 14 -29.06 35.86 39.28
C ALA A 14 -28.50 34.43 39.44
N ALA A 15 -28.85 33.51 38.54
CA ALA A 15 -28.12 32.26 38.35
C ALA A 15 -28.52 31.58 37.02
N SER A 16 -27.82 31.96 35.95
CA SER A 16 -27.24 31.07 34.95
C SER A 16 -27.91 29.70 34.75
N VAL A 17 -28.84 29.58 33.80
CA VAL A 17 -29.12 28.28 33.17
C VAL A 17 -28.25 28.19 31.91
N ALA A 18 -27.07 27.60 32.08
CA ALA A 18 -26.15 27.29 31.00
C ALA A 18 -26.84 26.35 30.00
N LEU A 19 -26.88 26.80 28.74
CA LEU A 19 -27.20 25.98 27.59
C LEU A 19 -26.07 24.96 27.38
N PHE A 20 -26.19 23.77 27.95
CA PHE A 20 -25.35 22.65 27.54
C PHE A 20 -25.95 22.01 26.29
N THR A 21 -25.74 22.63 25.14
CA THR A 21 -25.78 21.92 23.85
C THR A 21 -24.54 21.05 23.76
N GLY A 22 -24.59 19.86 24.37
CA GLY A 22 -23.59 18.83 24.16
C GLY A 22 -23.72 18.29 22.73
N CYS A 23 -22.92 18.82 21.81
CA CYS A 23 -22.64 18.11 20.56
C CYS A 23 -21.81 16.87 20.90
N SER A 24 -22.49 15.75 21.12
CA SER A 24 -21.88 14.43 21.24
C SER A 24 -21.16 14.11 19.93
N THR A 25 -19.87 14.38 19.88
CA THR A 25 -19.01 14.09 18.73
C THR A 25 -18.54 12.63 18.77
N GLN A 26 -19.51 11.72 18.87
CA GLN A 26 -19.25 10.29 18.94
C GLN A 26 -19.12 9.75 17.52
N GLY A 27 -17.98 10.03 16.90
CA GLY A 27 -17.69 9.61 15.52
C GLY A 27 -16.56 10.37 14.81
N GLN A 28 -15.75 11.15 15.53
CA GLN A 28 -14.66 11.89 14.91
C GLN A 28 -13.50 10.94 14.64
N ILE A 29 -13.48 10.39 13.43
CA ILE A 29 -12.23 10.02 12.76
C ILE A 29 -11.32 11.24 12.92
N SER A 30 -10.19 11.09 13.61
CA SER A 30 -9.30 12.22 13.91
C SER A 30 -8.97 12.98 12.62
N ALA A 31 -8.90 14.31 12.69
CA ALA A 31 -8.63 15.16 11.52
C ALA A 31 -7.36 14.69 10.77
N GLU A 32 -6.38 14.17 11.51
CA GLU A 32 -5.16 13.56 10.96
C GLU A 32 -5.41 12.24 10.21
N THR A 33 -6.33 11.39 10.68
CA THR A 33 -6.77 10.20 9.94
C THR A 33 -7.59 10.57 8.70
N MET A 34 -8.38 11.65 8.76
CA MET A 34 -9.08 12.16 7.57
C MET A 34 -8.10 12.77 6.56
N GLU A 35 -7.16 13.61 6.96
CA GLU A 35 -6.13 14.20 6.08
C GLU A 35 -5.21 13.15 5.48
N GLN A 36 -4.75 12.19 6.28
CA GLN A 36 -3.94 11.09 5.76
C GLN A 36 -4.76 10.22 4.82
N ALA A 37 -6.06 10.06 5.02
CA ALA A 37 -6.92 9.31 4.13
C ALA A 37 -7.29 10.04 2.84
N THR A 38 -7.45 11.37 2.89
CA THR A 38 -7.77 12.21 1.73
C THR A 38 -6.55 12.61 0.91
N ALA A 39 -5.34 12.52 1.48
CA ALA A 39 -4.11 12.79 0.74
C ALA A 39 -3.95 11.81 -0.44
N PRO A 40 -4.05 12.30 -1.69
CA PRO A 40 -3.95 11.43 -2.86
C PRO A 40 -2.52 10.89 -2.95
N LEU A 41 -2.41 9.61 -3.28
CA LEU A 41 -1.13 8.98 -3.57
C LEU A 41 -0.84 9.19 -5.07
N THR A 42 -0.43 10.42 -5.41
CA THR A 42 -0.16 10.82 -6.79
C THR A 42 1.32 10.69 -7.12
N CYS A 43 1.62 9.94 -8.18
CA CYS A 43 2.96 9.80 -8.76
C CYS A 43 3.13 10.77 -9.93
N MET A 44 4.35 11.25 -10.15
CA MET A 44 4.63 12.38 -11.06
C MET A 44 5.04 11.95 -12.47
N ASN A 45 5.47 10.69 -12.66
CA ASN A 45 5.90 10.17 -13.95
C ASN A 45 5.62 8.66 -14.04
N LYS A 46 5.64 8.13 -15.27
CA LYS A 46 5.32 6.72 -15.54
C LYS A 46 6.18 5.74 -14.73
N ALA A 47 7.50 5.96 -14.65
CA ALA A 47 8.40 5.05 -13.95
C ALA A 47 8.10 4.99 -12.44
N GLU A 48 7.82 6.13 -11.83
CA GLU A 48 7.39 6.22 -10.44
C GLU A 48 6.03 5.55 -10.22
N CYS A 49 5.06 5.81 -11.10
CA CYS A 49 3.74 5.20 -11.04
C CYS A 49 3.78 3.69 -11.15
N ASP A 50 4.59 3.15 -12.05
CA ASP A 50 4.75 1.70 -12.23
C ASP A 50 5.44 1.07 -11.01
N ALA A 51 6.46 1.74 -10.44
CA ALA A 51 7.11 1.29 -9.21
C ALA A 51 6.15 1.30 -8.00
N TRP A 52 5.34 2.35 -7.86
CA TRP A 52 4.36 2.47 -6.79
C TRP A 52 3.24 1.43 -6.95
N TRP A 53 2.80 1.17 -8.18
CA TRP A 53 1.83 0.12 -8.48
C TRP A 53 2.34 -1.28 -8.14
N GLY A 54 3.58 -1.59 -8.49
CA GLY A 54 4.23 -2.85 -8.09
C GLY A 54 4.31 -3.02 -6.56
N ARG A 55 4.65 -1.95 -5.84
CA ARG A 55 4.65 -1.97 -4.36
C ARG A 55 3.24 -2.15 -3.79
N ALA A 56 2.23 -1.53 -4.39
CA ALA A 56 0.85 -1.69 -3.97
C ALA A 56 0.40 -3.16 -4.07
N GLN A 57 0.73 -3.83 -5.17
CA GLN A 57 0.41 -5.25 -5.35
C GLN A 57 1.06 -6.11 -4.26
N VAL A 58 2.35 -5.89 -3.98
CA VAL A 58 3.09 -6.63 -2.95
C VAL A 58 2.49 -6.39 -1.57
N TRP A 59 2.16 -5.14 -1.24
CA TRP A 59 1.55 -4.81 0.03
C TRP A 59 0.23 -5.57 0.23
N VAL A 60 -0.66 -5.54 -0.77
CA VAL A 60 -1.96 -6.25 -0.71
C VAL A 60 -1.74 -7.75 -0.56
N THR A 61 -0.77 -8.31 -1.28
CA THR A 61 -0.44 -9.74 -1.21
C THR A 61 0.01 -10.14 0.20
N ASN A 62 0.74 -9.28 0.89
CA ASN A 62 1.30 -9.57 2.21
C ASN A 62 0.37 -9.22 3.38
N HIS A 63 -0.64 -8.37 3.17
CA HIS A 63 -1.54 -7.87 4.22
C HIS A 63 -2.98 -8.37 4.09
N SER A 64 -3.27 -9.17 3.05
CA SER A 64 -4.57 -9.75 2.81
C SER A 64 -4.62 -11.22 3.19
N GLU A 65 -5.63 -11.58 3.99
CA GLU A 65 -6.00 -12.97 4.19
C GLU A 65 -6.77 -13.55 2.99
N TYR A 66 -7.33 -12.67 2.14
CA TYR A 66 -8.01 -13.05 0.91
C TYR A 66 -7.05 -13.07 -0.28
N LYS A 67 -7.22 -14.06 -1.17
CA LYS A 67 -6.46 -14.13 -2.41
C LYS A 67 -6.77 -12.93 -3.32
N LEU A 68 -5.78 -12.53 -4.11
CA LEU A 68 -5.99 -11.62 -5.23
C LEU A 68 -6.95 -12.27 -6.22
N GLN A 69 -8.03 -11.57 -6.54
CA GLN A 69 -9.03 -11.96 -7.53
C GLN A 69 -8.77 -11.28 -8.87
N THR A 70 -8.36 -10.01 -8.85
CA THR A 70 -8.12 -9.22 -10.05
C THR A 70 -6.83 -8.44 -9.89
N VAL A 71 -5.95 -8.53 -10.88
CA VAL A 71 -4.74 -7.72 -10.99
C VAL A 71 -4.64 -7.28 -12.44
N THR A 72 -4.76 -5.98 -12.67
CA THR A 72 -4.57 -5.35 -13.97
C THR A 72 -3.62 -4.16 -13.80
N ASP A 73 -3.38 -3.44 -14.90
CA ASP A 73 -2.61 -2.20 -14.85
C ASP A 73 -3.31 -1.08 -14.05
N SER A 74 -4.61 -1.21 -13.75
CA SER A 74 -5.40 -0.16 -13.10
C SER A 74 -6.19 -0.60 -11.87
N ILE A 75 -6.31 -1.90 -11.61
CA ILE A 75 -7.08 -2.46 -10.48
C ILE A 75 -6.31 -3.61 -9.84
N ILE A 76 -6.20 -3.59 -8.50
CA ILE A 76 -5.84 -4.74 -7.68
C ILE A 76 -7.00 -4.98 -6.72
N GLN A 77 -7.59 -6.18 -6.75
CA GLN A 77 -8.74 -6.52 -5.94
C GLN A 77 -8.61 -7.92 -5.36
N THR A 78 -9.04 -8.09 -4.11
CA THR A 78 -9.11 -9.39 -3.44
C THR A 78 -10.50 -10.02 -3.52
N ALA A 79 -10.60 -11.33 -3.33
CA ALA A 79 -11.87 -12.06 -3.43
C ALA A 79 -12.88 -11.85 -2.29
N GLY A 80 -12.41 -11.35 -1.13
CA GLY A 80 -13.23 -11.14 0.06
C GLY A 80 -14.00 -9.81 0.03
N PRO A 81 -14.70 -9.48 1.14
CA PRO A 81 -14.82 -10.24 2.39
C PRO A 81 -16.03 -11.18 2.37
N SER A 82 -15.98 -12.25 3.17
CA SER A 82 -17.10 -13.19 3.29
C SER A 82 -17.16 -13.86 4.66
N GLY A 83 -18.38 -14.17 5.10
CA GLY A 83 -18.65 -15.05 6.24
C GLY A 83 -18.49 -14.38 7.60
N GLY A 84 -18.87 -13.11 7.74
CA GLY A 84 -18.85 -12.46 9.06
C GLY A 84 -17.44 -12.05 9.52
N LYS A 85 -16.43 -12.12 8.64
CA LYS A 85 -15.02 -11.96 9.02
C LYS A 85 -14.65 -10.49 9.21
N ARG A 86 -13.82 -10.25 10.23
CA ARG A 86 -13.19 -8.95 10.53
C ARG A 86 -12.06 -8.59 9.56
N ALA A 87 -11.51 -9.60 8.88
CA ALA A 87 -10.42 -9.47 7.92
C ALA A 87 -10.75 -8.48 6.80
N LEU A 88 -9.76 -7.64 6.44
CA LEU A 88 -9.90 -6.68 5.36
C LEU A 88 -9.74 -7.33 3.99
N ALA A 89 -10.68 -7.04 3.11
CA ALA A 89 -10.54 -7.13 1.67
C ALA A 89 -10.12 -5.78 1.12
N TYR A 90 -9.36 -5.81 0.02
CA TYR A 90 -8.76 -4.63 -0.56
C TYR A 90 -9.19 -4.44 -2.00
N GLN A 91 -9.34 -3.17 -2.38
CA GLN A 91 -9.47 -2.71 -3.75
C GLN A 91 -8.58 -1.48 -3.93
N ILE A 92 -7.55 -1.62 -4.74
CA ILE A 92 -6.61 -0.56 -5.09
C ILE A 92 -6.85 -0.18 -6.54
N THR A 93 -6.87 1.11 -6.84
CA THR A 93 -7.06 1.63 -8.19
C THR A 93 -5.87 2.50 -8.61
N LYS A 94 -5.51 2.48 -9.89
CA LYS A 94 -4.57 3.43 -10.49
C LYS A 94 -5.30 4.22 -11.57
N THR A 95 -5.59 5.47 -11.27
CA THR A 95 -6.28 6.39 -12.18
C THR A 95 -5.25 7.31 -12.81
N PRO A 96 -4.95 7.19 -14.12
CA PRO A 96 -4.06 8.11 -14.78
C PRO A 96 -4.63 9.53 -14.72
N SER A 97 -3.76 10.49 -14.42
CA SER A 97 -4.00 11.92 -14.60
C SER A 97 -3.07 12.35 -15.73
N ASN A 98 -3.43 13.39 -16.50
CA ASN A 98 -2.71 13.72 -17.75
C ASN A 98 -1.18 13.78 -17.59
N GLU A 99 -0.46 13.62 -18.71
CA GLU A 99 1.01 13.78 -18.77
C GLU A 99 1.83 12.73 -18.01
N GLY A 100 1.31 11.50 -17.87
CA GLY A 100 2.04 10.38 -17.27
C GLY A 100 2.04 10.37 -15.74
N THR A 101 1.20 11.20 -15.13
CA THR A 101 0.87 11.15 -13.71
C THR A 101 -0.21 10.10 -13.44
N ALA A 102 -0.30 9.59 -12.22
CA ALA A 102 -1.43 8.76 -11.82
C ALA A 102 -1.71 8.93 -10.34
N THR A 103 -2.96 8.71 -9.96
CA THR A 103 -3.40 8.68 -8.58
C THR A 103 -3.72 7.25 -8.19
N ILE A 104 -3.10 6.76 -7.11
CA ILE A 104 -3.34 5.44 -6.55
C ILE A 104 -4.37 5.57 -5.42
N GLY A 105 -5.54 4.96 -5.63
CA GLY A 105 -6.61 4.88 -4.63
C GLY A 105 -6.47 3.65 -3.76
N PHE A 106 -6.83 3.77 -2.49
CA PHE A 106 -6.89 2.66 -1.53
C PHE A 106 -8.31 2.55 -0.98
N ALA A 107 -8.92 1.38 -1.10
CA ALA A 107 -10.15 1.02 -0.42
C ALA A 107 -9.97 -0.31 0.31
N ALA A 108 -10.46 -0.37 1.55
CA ALA A 108 -10.48 -1.58 2.34
C ALA A 108 -11.84 -1.71 3.06
N HIS A 109 -12.35 -2.93 3.13
CA HIS A 109 -13.62 -3.22 3.80
C HIS A 109 -13.63 -4.64 4.36
N CYS A 110 -14.53 -4.91 5.30
CA CYS A 110 -14.75 -6.24 5.87
C CYS A 110 -16.25 -6.55 5.94
N ASP A 111 -16.58 -7.80 6.25
CA ASP A 111 -17.96 -8.30 6.35
C ASP A 111 -18.32 -8.58 7.82
N ASN A 112 -18.10 -7.60 8.72
CA ASN A 112 -18.41 -7.79 10.14
C ASN A 112 -19.06 -6.55 10.78
N MET A 113 -20.21 -6.75 11.44
CA MET A 113 -20.99 -5.68 12.06
C MET A 113 -20.29 -5.03 13.27
N LEU A 114 -19.40 -5.76 13.96
CA LEU A 114 -18.61 -5.22 15.07
C LEU A 114 -17.35 -4.44 14.61
N GLY A 115 -17.23 -4.17 13.30
CA GLY A 115 -16.10 -3.49 12.70
C GLY A 115 -14.99 -4.41 12.18
N CYS A 116 -14.02 -3.82 11.50
CA CYS A 116 -12.92 -4.53 10.86
C CYS A 116 -11.66 -4.57 11.71
N GLU A 117 -10.86 -5.60 11.49
CA GLU A 117 -9.55 -5.77 12.09
C GLU A 117 -8.54 -6.25 11.03
N PRO A 118 -7.48 -5.49 10.77
CA PRO A 118 -7.18 -4.16 11.32
C PRO A 118 -8.18 -3.08 10.84
N ASN A 119 -8.13 -1.89 11.44
CA ASN A 119 -8.99 -0.78 11.03
C ASN A 119 -8.66 -0.33 9.58
N PRO A 120 -9.66 -0.10 8.70
CA PRO A 120 -9.42 0.25 7.29
C PRO A 120 -8.63 1.55 7.10
N TRP A 121 -8.81 2.54 7.99
CA TRP A 121 -8.10 3.81 7.93
C TRP A 121 -6.63 3.65 8.28
N LYS A 122 -6.33 2.87 9.32
CA LYS A 122 -4.96 2.50 9.69
C LYS A 122 -4.28 1.76 8.53
N ALA A 123 -4.95 0.77 7.96
CA ALA A 123 -4.44 0.03 6.82
C ALA A 123 -4.14 0.94 5.61
N GLY A 124 -5.00 1.93 5.33
CA GLY A 124 -4.78 2.90 4.27
C GLY A 124 -3.61 3.86 4.51
N ALA A 125 -3.36 4.25 5.77
CA ALA A 125 -2.19 5.03 6.13
C ALA A 125 -0.90 4.22 5.95
N ASP A 126 -0.88 2.98 6.47
CA ASP A 126 0.27 2.08 6.39
C ASP A 126 0.58 1.71 4.92
N PHE A 127 -0.45 1.47 4.10
CA PHE A 127 -0.33 1.27 2.65
C PHE A 127 0.36 2.46 1.98
N LYS A 128 -0.11 3.69 2.26
CA LYS A 128 0.46 4.89 1.66
C LYS A 128 1.92 5.11 2.06
N GLN A 129 2.29 4.83 3.30
CA GLN A 129 3.68 4.91 3.74
C GLN A 129 4.56 3.87 3.02
N PHE A 130 4.10 2.62 2.92
CA PHE A 130 4.84 1.56 2.24
C PHE A 130 5.05 1.86 0.74
N VAL A 131 4.01 2.34 0.07
CA VAL A 131 4.10 2.65 -1.36
C VAL A 131 5.00 3.85 -1.63
N ARG A 132 5.01 4.88 -0.77
CA ARG A 132 5.90 6.05 -0.91
C ARG A 132 7.35 5.75 -0.55
N GLY A 133 7.58 5.17 0.63
CA GLY A 133 8.91 5.05 1.24
C GLY A 133 9.74 3.85 0.79
N GLY A 134 9.29 3.12 -0.24
CA GLY A 134 9.74 1.76 -0.53
C GLY A 134 11.22 1.46 -0.30
N ALA A 135 11.50 0.44 0.50
CA ALA A 135 12.44 -0.57 0.06
C ALA A 135 11.66 -1.46 -0.92
N ALA A 136 12.03 -1.47 -2.20
CA ALA A 136 11.46 -2.42 -3.14
C ALA A 136 11.72 -3.85 -2.63
N PRO A 137 10.79 -4.80 -2.81
CA PRO A 137 11.17 -6.21 -2.75
C PRO A 137 12.12 -6.45 -3.92
N GLN A 138 13.41 -6.53 -3.62
CA GLN A 138 14.39 -7.05 -4.56
C GLN A 138 14.07 -8.54 -4.75
N PRO A 139 13.76 -9.01 -5.98
CA PRO A 139 13.79 -10.43 -6.27
C PRO A 139 15.25 -10.85 -6.21
N GLY A 140 15.74 -11.30 -5.04
CA GLY A 140 17.10 -11.78 -4.89
C GLY A 140 17.86 -11.45 -3.60
N ALA A 141 17.23 -10.96 -2.53
CA ALA A 141 17.91 -10.83 -1.24
C ALA A 141 17.55 -11.99 -0.30
N GLY A 142 18.13 -13.16 -0.56
CA GLY A 142 18.30 -14.17 0.48
C GLY A 142 19.38 -13.68 1.48
N GLY A 143 19.03 -13.64 2.76
CA GLY A 143 19.97 -13.64 3.89
C GLY A 143 20.76 -12.35 4.12
N GLY A 144 20.39 -11.59 5.15
CA GLY A 144 21.22 -10.51 5.68
C GLY A 144 20.68 -9.99 7.00
N ALA A 145 21.08 -10.62 8.09
CA ALA A 145 20.76 -10.19 9.44
C ALA A 145 21.20 -8.74 9.69
N SER A 146 20.33 -7.96 10.34
CA SER A 146 20.62 -6.63 10.86
C SER A 146 21.89 -6.65 11.71
N GLY A 147 22.83 -5.80 11.31
CA GLY A 147 24.07 -5.54 12.03
C GLY A 147 23.81 -4.86 13.37
N ASN A 148 24.23 -5.53 14.42
CA ASN A 148 24.84 -4.90 15.60
C ASN A 148 25.79 -5.93 16.22
N ALA A 149 27.02 -5.97 15.71
CA ALA A 149 28.13 -6.62 16.38
C ALA A 149 29.38 -5.79 16.14
N VAL A 150 29.77 -5.08 17.20
CA VAL A 150 31.05 -4.42 17.41
C VAL A 150 32.22 -5.31 16.99
N SER A 151 33.13 -4.71 16.23
CA SER A 151 34.45 -5.24 15.87
C SER A 151 35.23 -5.78 17.07
N PRO A 152 36.07 -6.81 16.86
CA PRO A 152 37.39 -6.81 17.45
C PRO A 152 38.47 -6.72 16.37
N VAL A 153 39.38 -5.78 16.57
CA VAL A 153 40.64 -5.68 15.84
C VAL A 153 41.52 -6.87 16.22
N SER A 154 42.18 -7.51 15.26
CA SER A 154 43.36 -8.35 15.50
C SER A 154 44.21 -8.48 14.24
N PRO A 155 45.54 -8.65 14.39
CA PRO A 155 46.52 -8.10 13.47
C PRO A 155 46.89 -9.04 12.31
N ALA A 156 47.39 -8.41 11.24
CA ALA A 156 47.86 -9.05 10.01
C ALA A 156 49.06 -10.00 10.24
N PRO A 157 49.13 -11.14 9.52
CA PRO A 157 50.38 -11.87 9.32
C PRO A 157 51.10 -11.40 8.03
N PRO A 158 52.43 -11.59 7.94
CA PRO A 158 53.26 -11.08 6.86
C PRO A 158 53.08 -11.85 5.55
N ALA A 159 53.29 -11.14 4.44
CA ALA A 159 53.18 -11.61 3.07
C ALA A 159 54.21 -12.71 2.72
N THR A 160 53.75 -13.74 2.01
CA THR A 160 54.58 -14.66 1.22
C THR A 160 54.33 -14.45 -0.28
N PRO A 161 55.36 -14.34 -1.14
CA PRO A 161 55.20 -14.18 -2.58
C PRO A 161 55.16 -15.51 -3.35
N GLY A 162 54.37 -15.54 -4.44
CA GLY A 162 54.33 -16.60 -5.47
C GLY A 162 53.31 -17.71 -5.13
N VAL A 163 52.38 -18.10 -6.01
CA VAL A 163 52.61 -18.64 -7.35
C VAL A 163 51.46 -18.29 -8.30
N GLN A 164 51.86 -17.90 -9.51
CA GLN A 164 51.04 -17.55 -10.67
C GLN A 164 50.50 -18.83 -11.33
N SER A 165 49.17 -18.97 -11.42
CA SER A 165 48.52 -20.05 -12.17
C SER A 165 47.55 -19.48 -13.21
N LYS A 166 48.14 -19.18 -14.36
CA LYS A 166 47.65 -19.21 -15.75
C LYS A 166 46.14 -19.50 -16.01
N PRO A 167 45.46 -18.69 -16.84
CA PRO A 167 44.06 -18.91 -17.21
C PRO A 167 43.91 -20.02 -18.28
N PRO A 168 42.89 -20.88 -18.20
CA PRO A 168 42.51 -21.70 -19.34
C PRO A 168 41.69 -20.88 -20.34
N ALA A 169 42.24 -20.82 -21.55
CA ALA A 169 41.57 -20.40 -22.77
C ALA A 169 40.40 -21.34 -23.11
N GLN A 170 39.46 -20.80 -23.89
CA GLN A 170 38.17 -21.36 -24.28
C GLN A 170 38.25 -22.67 -25.09
N PRO A 171 37.09 -23.31 -25.33
CA PRO A 171 36.63 -23.35 -26.72
C PRO A 171 35.13 -23.05 -26.89
N MET A 172 34.80 -22.10 -27.77
CA MET A 172 33.59 -22.15 -28.62
C MET A 172 33.84 -23.26 -29.66
N PRO A 173 32.85 -24.07 -30.12
CA PRO A 173 31.93 -23.70 -31.22
C PRO A 173 30.63 -24.59 -31.23
N PRO A 174 29.80 -24.71 -32.30
CA PRO A 174 29.72 -23.96 -33.56
C PRO A 174 28.34 -23.28 -33.78
N ILE A 175 28.40 -22.16 -34.51
CA ILE A 175 27.29 -21.72 -35.35
C ILE A 175 27.37 -22.61 -36.60
N LEU A 176 26.31 -23.34 -36.94
CA LEU A 176 26.25 -24.03 -38.22
C LEU A 176 24.82 -24.13 -38.76
N GLU A 177 24.71 -23.66 -40.00
CA GLU A 177 23.70 -23.93 -41.02
C GLU A 177 22.21 -23.69 -40.72
N THR A 178 21.74 -22.55 -41.21
CA THR A 178 20.93 -22.49 -42.45
C THR A 178 20.25 -23.81 -42.88
N GLN A 179 18.92 -23.88 -42.81
CA GLN A 179 18.15 -24.67 -43.78
C GLN A 179 17.16 -23.78 -44.55
N PRO A 180 17.28 -23.75 -45.90
CA PRO A 180 16.34 -23.12 -46.82
C PRO A 180 15.23 -24.11 -47.25
N GLY A 181 14.04 -23.58 -47.58
CA GLY A 181 12.92 -24.30 -48.20
C GLY A 181 11.60 -24.10 -47.46
N GLN A 182 10.78 -23.08 -47.74
CA GLN A 182 9.78 -23.05 -48.82
C GLN A 182 9.04 -24.40 -48.96
N SER A 183 7.74 -24.51 -48.72
CA SER A 183 6.64 -23.94 -49.53
C SER A 183 5.30 -24.51 -48.98
N GLY A 184 4.14 -23.85 -49.02
CA GLY A 184 3.78 -22.51 -49.45
C GLY A 184 2.26 -22.26 -49.29
N GLN A 185 1.83 -21.12 -49.85
CA GLN A 185 0.49 -20.83 -50.41
C GLN A 185 -0.67 -20.65 -49.38
N ALA A 186 -1.60 -19.70 -49.49
CA ALA A 186 -1.81 -18.56 -50.36
C ALA A 186 -2.91 -17.67 -49.73
N LEU A 187 -2.93 -16.41 -50.16
CA LEU A 187 -3.97 -15.40 -49.93
C LEU A 187 -5.39 -15.89 -50.32
N THR A 188 -6.41 -15.48 -49.57
CA THR A 188 -7.60 -14.76 -50.09
C THR A 188 -8.46 -14.18 -48.96
N PRO A 189 -9.01 -12.96 -49.12
CA PRO A 189 -10.09 -12.42 -48.30
C PRO A 189 -11.47 -12.72 -48.90
N GLN A 190 -12.48 -12.88 -48.03
CA GLN A 190 -13.90 -12.61 -48.30
C GLN A 190 -14.49 -11.97 -47.05
#